data_AF-A0A2J8KA29-F1
#
_entry.id   AF-A0A2J8KA29-F1
#
_cell.length_a   1.000
_cell.length_b   1.000
_cell.length_c   1.000
_cell.angle_alpha   90.00
_cell.angle_beta   90.00
_cell.angle_gamma   90.00
#
_symmetry.space_group_name_H-M   'P 1'
#
loop_
_entity.id
_entity.type
_entity.pdbx_description
1 polymer ?
#
loop_
_entity_poly.entity_id
_entity_poly.type
_entity_poly.pdbx_seq_one_letter_code
_entity_poly.pdbx_strand_id
1 'polypeptide(L)'
;MSKCRKTQVQQLASAASFSPDILADIFELFAKNFSYGKPLNNEWQLPDPSEIFTCDHTEFNAFLDLKNSLNEVKNLLSDKKLDEWHEHTAFTNKAGKIISHVRKSVNAELCTQAWCKFHEILCSFPLIPQEAFQNGKLNSLHLCEAPGAFIASLNHYL
;
A
#
# COMPACT_ATOMS: atom_id res chain seq x y z
N MET A 1 -14.35 -29.71 31.64
CA MET A 1 -13.63 -28.44 31.84
C MET A 1 -12.91 -28.09 30.55
N SER A 2 -13.54 -27.32 29.67
CA SER A 2 -12.88 -26.71 28.49
C SER A 2 -13.04 -25.22 28.65
N LYS A 3 -11.96 -24.54 29.03
CA LYS A 3 -11.95 -23.08 29.19
C LYS A 3 -12.07 -22.48 27.79
N CYS A 4 -13.27 -22.04 27.44
CA CYS A 4 -13.51 -21.11 26.35
C CYS A 4 -12.57 -19.91 26.57
N ARG A 5 -11.50 -19.84 25.76
CA ARG A 5 -10.60 -18.68 25.72
C ARG A 5 -11.46 -17.52 25.23
N LYS A 6 -11.89 -16.67 26.16
CA LYS A 6 -12.48 -15.37 25.85
C LYS A 6 -11.51 -14.65 24.93
N THR A 7 -11.90 -14.46 23.67
CA THR A 7 -11.23 -13.56 22.74
C THR A 7 -11.27 -12.18 23.39
N GLN A 8 -10.14 -11.74 23.96
CA GLN A 8 -9.97 -10.36 24.34
C GLN A 8 -9.95 -9.56 23.04
N VAL A 9 -11.14 -9.15 22.59
CA VAL A 9 -11.28 -7.98 21.75
C VAL A 9 -10.70 -6.84 22.61
N GLN A 10 -9.41 -6.56 22.43
CA GLN A 10 -8.80 -5.34 22.94
C GLN A 10 -9.72 -4.22 22.48
N GLN A 11 -10.26 -3.47 23.44
CA GLN A 11 -10.99 -2.25 23.17
C GLN A 11 -10.19 -1.47 22.13
N LEU A 12 -10.72 -1.34 20.90
CA LEU A 12 -10.26 -0.30 20.01
C LEU A 12 -10.35 0.98 20.83
N ALA A 13 -9.21 1.62 21.09
CA ALA A 13 -9.22 2.95 21.66
C ALA A 13 -10.13 3.78 20.75
N SER A 14 -11.29 4.17 21.26
CA SER A 14 -12.18 5.09 20.59
C SER A 14 -11.35 6.29 20.16
N ALA A 15 -11.50 6.76 18.91
CA ALA A 15 -10.80 7.94 18.41
C ALA A 15 -10.92 9.17 19.33
N ALA A 16 -11.87 9.16 20.27
CA ALA A 16 -12.05 10.11 21.36
C ALA A 16 -10.88 10.19 22.39
N SER A 17 -9.83 9.36 22.30
CA SER A 17 -8.70 9.38 23.25
C SER A 17 -7.46 10.16 22.80
N PHE A 18 -7.41 10.67 21.58
CA PHE A 18 -6.22 11.36 21.04
C PHE A 18 -6.43 12.87 20.97
N SER A 19 -5.35 13.65 21.15
CA SER A 19 -5.42 15.10 21.00
C SER A 19 -5.74 15.51 19.55
N PRO A 20 -6.35 16.69 19.34
CA PRO A 20 -6.66 17.18 18.00
C PRO A 20 -5.45 17.20 17.06
N ASP A 21 -4.28 17.59 17.56
CA ASP A 21 -3.05 17.65 16.77
C ASP A 21 -2.62 16.28 16.25
N ILE A 22 -2.75 15.23 17.07
CA ILE A 22 -2.43 13.85 16.66
C ILE A 22 -3.41 13.38 15.58
N LEU A 23 -4.70 13.71 15.72
CA LEU A 23 -5.72 13.36 14.74
C LEU A 23 -5.48 14.08 13.40
N ALA A 24 -5.07 15.35 13.45
CA ALA A 24 -4.69 16.12 12.26
C ALA A 24 -3.47 15.51 11.56
N ASP A 25 -2.41 15.19 12.31
CA ASP A 25 -1.21 14.51 11.81
C ASP A 25 -1.55 13.18 11.10
N ILE A 26 -2.42 12.37 11.72
CA ILE A 26 -2.87 11.09 11.13
C ILE A 26 -3.63 11.36 9.83
N PHE A 27 -4.56 12.31 9.84
CA PHE A 27 -5.33 12.65 8.65
C PHE A 27 -4.42 13.11 7.50
N GLU A 28 -3.46 14.01 7.75
CA GLU A 28 -2.51 14.46 6.74
C GLU A 28 -1.66 13.31 6.16
N LEU A 29 -1.30 12.32 6.98
CA LEU A 29 -0.49 11.20 6.52
C LEU A 29 -1.28 10.16 5.72
N PHE A 30 -2.52 9.87 6.12
CA PHE A 30 -3.29 8.72 5.63
C PHE A 30 -4.47 9.06 4.70
N ALA A 31 -4.87 10.33 4.58
CA ALA A 31 -5.99 10.74 3.73
C ALA A 31 -5.58 11.16 2.30
N LYS A 32 -4.35 10.85 1.87
CA LYS A 32 -3.79 11.25 0.56
C LYS A 32 -4.31 10.37 -0.58
N ASN A 33 -5.62 10.42 -0.81
CA ASN A 33 -6.29 9.63 -1.84
C ASN A 33 -6.69 10.54 -3.01
N PHE A 34 -6.37 10.12 -4.23
CA PHE A 34 -6.67 10.84 -5.46
C PHE A 34 -7.54 9.99 -6.36
N SER A 35 -8.53 10.60 -7.00
CA SER A 35 -9.41 9.93 -7.96
C SER A 35 -9.13 10.46 -9.35
N TYR A 36 -9.00 9.55 -10.32
CA TYR A 36 -8.86 9.87 -11.72
C TYR A 36 -10.13 9.47 -12.45
N GLY A 37 -10.79 10.43 -13.10
CA GLY A 37 -11.98 10.17 -13.90
C GLY A 37 -11.59 9.80 -15.32
N LYS A 38 -12.10 8.67 -15.83
CA LYS A 38 -12.02 8.39 -17.26
C LYS A 38 -12.85 9.43 -18.03
N PRO A 39 -12.37 9.98 -19.15
CA PRO A 39 -13.16 10.90 -19.98
C PRO A 39 -14.49 10.26 -20.42
N LEU A 40 -15.56 11.04 -20.41
CA LEU A 40 -16.92 10.58 -20.77
C LEU A 40 -17.01 10.02 -22.19
N ASN A 41 -16.14 10.48 -23.08
CA ASN A 41 -16.11 10.11 -24.49
C ASN A 41 -15.27 8.87 -24.78
N ASN A 42 -14.88 8.10 -23.76
CA ASN A 42 -14.09 6.88 -23.93
C ASN A 42 -12.74 7.10 -24.61
N GLU A 43 -12.18 8.32 -24.61
CA GLU A 43 -10.87 8.61 -25.21
C GLU A 43 -9.74 7.73 -24.67
N TRP A 44 -9.79 7.34 -23.39
CA TRP A 44 -8.79 6.49 -22.79
C TRP A 44 -9.13 5.00 -23.04
N GLN A 45 -8.69 4.48 -24.18
CA GLN A 45 -8.69 3.03 -24.46
C GLN A 45 -7.26 2.50 -24.52
N LEU A 46 -7.12 1.21 -24.22
CA LEU A 46 -5.88 0.51 -24.53
C LEU A 46 -5.78 0.38 -26.07
N PRO A 47 -4.58 0.57 -26.65
CA PRO A 47 -4.35 0.35 -28.07
C PRO A 47 -4.55 -1.13 -28.44
N ASP A 48 -4.78 -1.40 -29.72
CA ASP A 48 -4.84 -2.78 -30.21
C ASP A 48 -3.49 -3.48 -29.98
N PRO A 49 -3.45 -4.76 -29.54
CA PRO A 49 -2.20 -5.48 -29.31
C PRO A 49 -1.26 -5.51 -30.52
N SER A 50 -1.80 -5.45 -31.74
CA SER A 50 -1.01 -5.39 -32.98
C SER A 50 -0.32 -4.04 -33.20
N GLU A 51 -0.75 -2.99 -32.51
CA GLU A 51 -0.18 -1.63 -32.58
C GLU A 51 0.86 -1.38 -31.48
N ILE A 52 0.87 -2.19 -30.41
CA ILE A 52 1.80 -2.01 -29.28
C ILE A 52 3.24 -2.28 -29.74
N PHE A 53 4.16 -1.38 -29.38
CA PHE A 53 5.58 -1.46 -29.73
C PHE A 53 5.88 -1.39 -31.23
N THR A 54 4.95 -0.88 -32.05
CA THR A 54 5.19 -0.67 -33.49
C THR A 54 5.76 0.71 -33.82
N CYS A 55 5.60 1.68 -32.92
CA CYS A 55 6.13 3.03 -33.09
C CYS A 55 7.61 3.13 -32.71
N ASP A 56 8.32 4.06 -33.37
CA ASP A 56 9.68 4.42 -32.99
C ASP A 56 9.72 5.01 -31.57
N HIS A 57 10.84 4.79 -30.89
CA HIS A 57 11.08 5.36 -29.58
C HIS A 57 10.99 6.89 -29.63
N THR A 58 10.11 7.47 -28.82
CA THR A 58 10.00 8.92 -28.63
C THR A 58 10.51 9.29 -27.25
N GLU A 59 11.53 10.13 -27.20
CA GLU A 59 12.03 10.69 -25.93
C GLU A 59 11.16 11.87 -25.50
N PHE A 60 10.73 11.84 -24.24
CA PHE A 60 10.02 12.96 -23.61
C PHE A 60 11.01 13.73 -22.74
N ASN A 61 11.68 14.74 -23.31
CA ASN A 61 12.74 15.50 -22.63
C ASN A 61 12.32 16.02 -21.25
N ALA A 62 11.09 16.50 -21.11
CA ALA A 62 10.57 16.94 -19.81
C ALA A 62 10.60 15.83 -18.72
N PHE A 63 10.34 14.57 -19.09
CA PHE A 63 10.43 13.44 -18.16
C PHE A 63 11.87 12.99 -17.91
N LEU A 64 12.76 13.14 -18.90
CA LEU A 64 14.19 12.90 -18.72
C LEU A 64 14.80 13.93 -17.77
N ASP A 65 14.46 15.20 -17.93
CA ASP A 65 14.88 16.29 -17.03
C ASP A 65 14.35 16.07 -15.62
N LEU A 66 13.08 15.68 -15.48
CA LEU A 66 12.48 15.33 -14.19
C LEU A 66 13.21 14.14 -13.54
N LYS A 67 13.50 13.09 -14.31
CA LYS A 67 14.29 11.93 -13.84
C LYS A 67 15.66 12.36 -13.35
N ASN A 68 16.35 13.24 -14.08
CA ASN A 68 17.66 13.76 -13.68
C ASN A 68 17.56 14.55 -12.37
N SER A 69 16.60 15.48 -12.28
CA SER A 69 16.36 16.25 -11.05
C SER A 69 16.08 15.36 -9.83
N LEU A 70 15.25 14.33 -9.98
CA LEU A 70 14.97 13.37 -8.90
C LEU A 70 16.22 12.57 -8.50
N ASN A 71 17.06 12.19 -9.45
CA ASN A 71 18.31 11.49 -9.16
C ASN A 71 19.32 12.39 -8.46
N GLU A 72 19.45 13.65 -8.84
CA GLU A 72 20.32 14.61 -8.15
C GLU A 72 19.94 14.74 -6.68
N VAL A 73 18.65 14.91 -6.38
CA VAL A 73 18.16 14.98 -4.99
C VAL A 73 18.40 13.68 -4.24
N LYS A 74 18.12 12.52 -4.86
CA LYS A 74 18.37 11.20 -4.27
C LYS A 74 19.86 11.01 -3.95
N ASN A 75 20.74 11.50 -4.83
CA ASN A 75 22.17 11.32 -4.70
C ASN A 75 22.79 12.09 -3.52
N LEU A 76 22.10 13.10 -2.96
CA LEU A 76 22.50 13.81 -1.74
C LEU A 76 22.62 12.90 -0.50
N LEU A 77 22.11 11.67 -0.57
CA LEU A 77 22.17 10.66 0.48
C LEU A 77 23.24 9.59 0.23
N SER A 78 23.95 9.63 -0.90
CA SER A 78 24.85 8.53 -1.33
C SER A 78 26.11 8.39 -0.46
N ASP A 79 26.49 9.44 0.25
CA ASP A 79 27.64 9.49 1.16
C ASP A 79 27.28 9.01 2.58
N LYS A 80 26.01 8.73 2.87
CA LYS A 80 25.56 8.26 4.18
C LYS A 80 25.84 6.77 4.31
N LYS A 81 26.38 6.35 5.46
CA LYS A 81 26.59 4.93 5.74
C LYS A 81 25.24 4.24 5.85
N LEU A 82 25.10 3.08 5.19
CA LEU A 82 23.83 2.37 5.10
C LEU A 82 23.27 2.02 6.47
N ASP A 83 24.09 1.49 7.38
CA ASP A 83 23.63 1.08 8.71
C ASP A 83 23.15 2.27 9.54
N GLU A 84 23.93 3.35 9.60
CA GLU A 84 23.55 4.59 10.31
C GLU A 84 22.28 5.21 9.72
N TRP A 85 22.14 5.19 8.39
CA TRP A 85 20.93 5.64 7.70
C TRP A 85 19.71 4.77 8.01
N HIS A 86 19.89 3.45 8.03
CA HIS A 86 18.83 2.51 8.40
C HIS A 86 18.38 2.68 9.85
N GLU A 87 19.30 2.83 10.79
CA GLU A 87 18.98 3.13 12.19
C GLU A 87 18.20 4.44 12.32
N HIS A 88 18.68 5.50 11.66
CA HIS A 88 18.03 6.81 11.70
C HIS A 88 16.62 6.79 11.10
N THR A 89 16.44 6.18 9.93
CA THR A 89 15.13 6.10 9.27
C THR A 89 14.17 5.16 9.99
N ALA A 90 14.66 4.08 10.60
CA ALA A 90 13.84 3.21 11.45
C ALA A 90 13.38 3.96 12.73
N PHE A 91 14.26 4.74 13.35
CA PHE A 91 13.96 5.51 14.56
C PHE A 91 12.92 6.62 14.29
N THR A 92 13.02 7.30 13.15
CA THR A 92 12.14 8.44 12.79
C THR A 92 10.82 8.00 12.13
N ASN A 93 10.64 6.73 11.81
CA ASN A 93 9.43 6.22 11.20
C ASN A 93 8.25 6.19 12.19
N LYS A 94 7.35 7.18 12.09
CA LYS A 94 6.10 7.26 12.86
C LYS A 94 5.23 5.99 12.75
N ALA A 95 5.32 5.25 11.64
CA ALA A 95 4.58 4.01 11.38
C ALA A 95 5.30 2.73 11.84
N GLY A 96 6.49 2.83 12.47
CA GLY A 96 7.34 1.67 12.78
C GLY A 96 6.70 0.59 13.67
N LYS A 97 5.64 0.93 14.42
CA LYS A 97 4.92 -0.01 15.29
C LYS A 97 3.68 -0.65 14.66
N ILE A 98 3.24 -0.20 13.48
CA ILE A 98 1.99 -0.65 12.85
C ILE A 98 2.02 -2.16 12.60
N ILE A 99 3.10 -2.69 12.02
CA ILE A 99 3.21 -4.11 11.68
C ILE A 99 3.08 -4.99 12.93
N SER A 100 3.78 -4.64 14.02
CA SER A 100 3.68 -5.39 15.27
C SER A 100 2.28 -5.29 15.89
N HIS A 101 1.61 -4.14 15.76
CA HIS A 101 0.27 -3.96 16.28
C HIS A 101 -0.71 -4.83 15.48
N VAL A 102 -0.75 -4.69 14.16
CA VAL A 102 -1.61 -5.46 13.25
C VAL A 102 -1.43 -6.96 13.47
N ARG A 103 -0.19 -7.47 13.46
CA ARG A 103 0.10 -8.89 13.67
C ARG A 103 -0.52 -9.43 14.96
N LYS A 104 -0.46 -8.66 16.05
CA LYS A 104 -1.02 -9.06 17.35
C LYS A 104 -2.53 -8.94 17.39
N SER A 105 -3.08 -7.87 16.81
CA SER A 105 -4.50 -7.53 16.89
C SER A 105 -5.37 -8.46 16.04
N VAL A 106 -4.89 -8.88 14.87
CA VAL A 106 -5.69 -9.69 13.92
C VAL A 106 -5.09 -11.06 13.61
N ASN A 107 -4.00 -11.45 14.28
CA ASN A 107 -3.29 -12.70 14.03
C ASN A 107 -2.92 -12.90 12.54
N ALA A 108 -2.45 -11.82 11.90
CA ALA A 108 -2.12 -11.82 10.48
C ALA A 108 -0.92 -12.72 10.16
N GLU A 109 -1.13 -13.70 9.27
CA GLU A 109 -0.09 -14.54 8.69
C GLU A 109 0.81 -13.71 7.75
N LEU A 110 2.12 -13.97 7.75
CA LEU A 110 3.10 -13.26 6.90
C LEU A 110 2.95 -11.73 6.97
N CYS A 111 2.60 -11.20 8.15
CA CYS A 111 2.36 -9.78 8.38
C CYS A 111 3.66 -8.97 8.26
N THR A 112 3.98 -8.56 7.04
CA THR A 112 5.10 -7.69 6.67
C THR A 112 4.60 -6.29 6.32
N GLN A 113 5.50 -5.38 5.95
CA GLN A 113 5.10 -4.06 5.43
C GLN A 113 4.24 -4.20 4.16
N ALA A 114 4.56 -5.17 3.30
CA ALA A 114 3.79 -5.45 2.09
C ALA A 114 2.37 -5.92 2.43
N TRP A 115 2.21 -6.76 3.45
CA TRP A 115 0.90 -7.17 3.96
C TRP A 115 0.06 -5.96 4.38
N CYS A 116 0.62 -5.07 5.21
CA CYS A 116 -0.10 -3.89 5.71
C CYS A 116 -0.48 -2.93 4.59
N LYS A 117 0.46 -2.66 3.65
CA LYS A 117 0.20 -1.82 2.48
C LYS A 117 -0.97 -2.36 1.66
N PHE A 118 -0.96 -3.66 1.35
CA PHE A 118 -2.03 -4.24 0.54
C PHE A 118 -3.35 -4.30 1.28
N HIS A 119 -3.32 -4.58 2.58
CA HIS A 119 -4.53 -4.60 3.40
C HIS A 119 -5.19 -3.23 3.48
N GLU A 120 -4.39 -2.17 3.67
CA GLU A 120 -4.86 -0.79 3.63
C GLU A 120 -5.51 -0.46 2.28
N ILE A 121 -4.87 -0.83 1.16
CA ILE A 121 -5.43 -0.65 -0.17
C ILE A 121 -6.78 -1.36 -0.33
N LEU A 122 -6.91 -2.62 0.09
CA LEU A 122 -8.16 -3.39 0.01
C LEU A 122 -9.29 -2.76 0.85
N CYS A 123 -8.96 -2.17 1.99
CA CYS A 123 -9.92 -1.49 2.85
C CYS A 123 -10.29 -0.08 2.35
N SER A 124 -9.38 0.60 1.64
CA SER A 124 -9.58 1.97 1.17
C SER A 124 -10.21 2.07 -0.22
N PHE A 125 -10.05 1.05 -1.07
CA PHE A 125 -10.49 1.09 -2.47
C PHE A 125 -11.31 -0.15 -2.85
N PRO A 126 -12.38 0.00 -3.66
CA PRO A 126 -13.22 -1.12 -4.10
C PRO A 126 -12.53 -1.92 -5.22
N LEU A 127 -11.43 -2.60 -4.90
CA LEU A 127 -10.63 -3.35 -5.87
C LEU A 127 -11.25 -4.67 -6.29
N ILE A 128 -12.01 -5.31 -5.40
CA ILE A 128 -12.61 -6.62 -5.66
C ILE A 128 -13.99 -6.40 -6.27
N PRO A 129 -14.26 -6.92 -7.49
CA PRO A 129 -15.57 -6.80 -8.12
C PRO A 129 -16.67 -7.42 -7.26
N GLN A 130 -17.85 -6.80 -7.21
CA GLN A 130 -18.95 -7.27 -6.38
C GLN A 130 -19.40 -8.69 -6.78
N GLU A 131 -19.28 -9.01 -8.08
CA GLU A 131 -19.59 -10.31 -8.66
C GLU A 131 -18.69 -11.42 -8.09
N ALA A 132 -17.45 -11.11 -7.69
CA ALA A 132 -16.55 -12.09 -7.10
C ALA A 132 -17.06 -12.58 -5.74
N PHE A 133 -17.65 -11.68 -4.93
CA PHE A 133 -18.29 -12.02 -3.67
C PHE A 133 -19.59 -12.81 -3.87
N GLN A 134 -20.38 -12.44 -4.88
CA GLN A 134 -21.65 -13.12 -5.20
C GLN A 134 -21.41 -14.55 -5.72
N ASN A 135 -20.43 -14.71 -6.61
CA ASN A 135 -20.11 -15.99 -7.23
C ASN A 135 -19.16 -16.85 -6.39
N GLY A 136 -18.62 -16.31 -5.28
CA GLY A 136 -17.64 -16.98 -4.42
C GLY A 136 -16.34 -17.33 -5.15
N LYS A 137 -15.97 -16.57 -6.19
CA LYS A 137 -14.81 -16.85 -7.03
C LYS A 137 -14.08 -15.58 -7.43
N LEU A 138 -12.81 -15.51 -7.04
CA LEU A 138 -11.87 -14.49 -7.46
C LEU A 138 -10.64 -15.15 -8.09
N ASN A 139 -10.24 -14.67 -9.26
CA ASN A 139 -8.94 -15.00 -9.85
C ASN A 139 -8.07 -13.75 -9.75
N SER A 140 -6.93 -13.83 -9.07
CA SER A 140 -5.98 -12.73 -8.91
C SER A 140 -4.57 -13.16 -9.31
N LEU A 141 -3.81 -12.27 -9.94
CA LEU A 141 -2.40 -12.47 -10.28
C LEU A 141 -1.53 -11.53 -9.42
N HIS A 142 -0.50 -12.09 -8.78
CA HIS A 142 0.44 -11.34 -7.94
C HIS A 142 1.86 -11.55 -8.48
N LEU A 143 2.44 -10.52 -9.10
CA LEU A 143 3.79 -10.58 -9.68
C LEU A 143 4.77 -9.85 -8.77
N CYS A 144 5.72 -10.57 -8.17
CA CYS A 144 6.83 -10.00 -7.41
C CYS A 144 8.00 -10.97 -7.27
N GLU A 145 9.15 -10.47 -6.83
CA GLU A 145 10.37 -11.26 -6.59
C GLU A 145 10.18 -12.31 -5.46
N ALA A 146 9.45 -11.94 -4.41
CA ALA A 146 9.12 -12.81 -3.28
C ALA A 146 7.62 -12.73 -2.94
N PRO A 147 6.77 -13.58 -3.56
CA PRO A 147 5.33 -13.57 -3.30
C PRO A 147 4.96 -14.16 -1.94
N GLY A 148 3.82 -13.72 -1.41
CA GLY A 148 3.24 -14.28 -0.19
C GLY A 148 2.48 -13.26 0.65
N ALA A 149 3.10 -12.12 0.97
CA ALA A 149 2.48 -11.16 1.89
C ALA A 149 1.19 -10.51 1.34
N PHE A 150 1.14 -10.17 0.06
CA PHE A 150 -0.08 -9.66 -0.59
C PHE A 150 -1.16 -10.74 -0.68
N ILE A 151 -0.78 -11.99 -0.98
CA ILE A 151 -1.70 -13.13 -1.05
C ILE A 151 -2.29 -13.43 0.33
N ALA A 152 -1.45 -13.48 1.37
CA ALA A 152 -1.88 -13.68 2.75
C ALA A 152 -2.80 -12.55 3.24
N SER A 153 -2.52 -11.30 2.84
CA SER A 153 -3.39 -10.16 3.13
C SER A 153 -4.73 -10.23 2.40
N LEU A 154 -4.73 -10.63 1.12
CA LEU A 154 -5.95 -10.86 0.34
C LEU A 154 -6.81 -11.95 0.97
N ASN A 155 -6.20 -13.09 1.32
CA ASN A 155 -6.89 -14.21 1.96
C ASN A 155 -7.42 -13.86 3.36
N HIS A 156 -6.78 -12.93 4.06
CA HIS A 156 -7.28 -12.44 5.35
C HIS A 156 -8.44 -11.45 5.20
N TYR A 157 -8.50 -10.74 4.07
CA TYR A 157 -9.55 -9.75 3.78
C TYR A 157 -10.85 -10.39 3.28
N LEU A 158 -10.75 -11.42 2.43
CA LEU A 158 -11.88 -12.17 1.86
C LEU A 158 -12.53 -13.10 2.89
#